data_AF-A0A7L2HWR4-F1
#
_entry.id   AF-A0A7L2HWR4-F1
#
_cell.length_a   1.000
_cell.length_b   1.000
_cell.length_c   1.000
_cell.angle_alpha   90.00
_cell.angle_beta   90.00
_cell.angle_gamma   90.00
#
_symmetry.space_group_name_H-M   'P 1'
#
loop_
_entity.id
_entity.type
_entity.pdbx_description
1 polymer ?
#
loop_
_entity_poly.entity_id
_entity_poly.type
_entity_poly.pdbx_seq_one_letter_code
_entity_poly.pdbx_strand_id
1 'polypeptide(L)'
;EEAEEYARLSPEEQQRRLRAIVKKIDSDADGFLTKEELSSWIQQSFKHYVTQEAKQHFSDYDKDGDGLVSWKEYNMQMYDRVIDFDENTVLEDQEEESFRQLHLKEKKRFEKANRDDVPDLNVDEFVAFEHPEEVEYMTDFVIQEALEEHDKDGDGFVSLEEFLGDYRRDPS
;
A
#
# COMPACT_ATOMS: atom_id res chain seq x y z
N GLU A 1 -19.22 -3.61 -2.38
CA GLU A 1 -20.57 -2.99 -2.45
C GLU A 1 -20.94 -2.43 -3.83
N GLU A 2 -20.05 -1.75 -4.57
CA GLU A 2 -20.36 -1.22 -5.91
C GLU A 2 -20.68 -2.28 -6.99
N ALA A 3 -20.02 -3.45 -6.95
CA ALA A 3 -20.27 -4.53 -7.91
C ALA A 3 -21.67 -5.16 -7.79
N GLU A 4 -22.23 -5.20 -6.57
CA GLU A 4 -23.59 -5.70 -6.32
C GLU A 4 -24.66 -4.67 -6.68
N GLU A 5 -24.35 -3.38 -6.56
CA GLU A 5 -25.21 -2.30 -7.05
C GLU A 5 -25.32 -2.34 -8.58
N TYR A 6 -24.19 -2.59 -9.27
CA TYR A 6 -24.14 -2.63 -10.73
C TYR A 6 -25.00 -3.76 -11.33
N ALA A 7 -25.06 -4.91 -10.66
CA ALA A 7 -25.87 -6.06 -11.05
C ALA A 7 -27.39 -5.82 -10.89
N ARG A 8 -27.80 -4.85 -10.06
CA ARG A 8 -29.22 -4.49 -9.81
C ARG A 8 -29.74 -3.40 -10.75
N LEU A 9 -28.89 -2.79 -11.57
CA LEU A 9 -29.28 -1.72 -12.50
C LEU A 9 -30.01 -2.27 -13.74
N SER A 10 -30.86 -1.43 -14.34
CA SER A 10 -31.52 -1.79 -15.60
C SER A 10 -30.49 -1.96 -16.74
N PRO A 11 -30.77 -2.79 -17.78
CA PRO A 11 -29.86 -2.97 -18.91
C PRO A 11 -29.47 -1.65 -19.59
N GLU A 12 -30.39 -0.68 -19.63
CA GLU A 12 -30.15 0.64 -20.22
C GLU A 12 -29.19 1.49 -19.38
N GLU A 13 -29.28 1.42 -18.06
CA GLU A 13 -28.36 2.11 -17.13
C GLU A 13 -26.98 1.45 -17.10
N GLN A 14 -26.91 0.12 -17.12
CA GLN A 14 -25.65 -0.62 -17.26
C GLN A 14 -24.94 -0.22 -18.55
N GLN A 15 -25.65 -0.21 -19.69
CA GLN A 15 -25.07 0.24 -20.96
C GLN A 15 -24.67 1.72 -20.93
N ARG A 16 -25.44 2.59 -20.27
CA ARG A 16 -25.09 4.02 -20.15
C ARG A 16 -23.82 4.23 -19.33
N ARG A 17 -23.68 3.52 -18.20
CA ARG A 17 -22.47 3.57 -17.37
C ARG A 17 -21.27 2.97 -18.10
N LEU A 18 -21.42 1.82 -18.77
CA LEU A 18 -20.39 1.22 -19.62
C LEU A 18 -19.93 2.17 -20.73
N ARG A 19 -20.87 2.82 -21.44
CA ARG A 19 -20.53 3.83 -22.45
C ARG A 19 -19.78 5.03 -21.88
N ALA A 20 -20.09 5.43 -20.64
CA ALA A 20 -19.37 6.51 -19.96
C ALA A 20 -17.95 6.09 -19.55
N ILE A 21 -17.78 4.84 -19.13
CA ILE A 21 -16.46 4.27 -18.79
C ILE A 21 -15.61 4.14 -20.06
N VAL A 22 -16.14 3.54 -21.14
CA VAL A 22 -15.44 3.41 -22.42
C VAL A 22 -14.95 4.77 -22.93
N LYS A 23 -15.80 5.81 -22.87
CA LYS A 23 -15.41 7.18 -23.23
C LYS A 23 -14.32 7.82 -22.36
N LYS A 24 -14.11 7.31 -21.15
CA LYS A 24 -13.01 7.78 -20.28
C LYS A 24 -11.71 7.04 -20.54
N ILE A 25 -11.79 5.82 -21.10
CA ILE A 25 -10.62 4.98 -21.43
C ILE A 25 -10.10 5.34 -22.83
N ASP A 26 -11.02 5.41 -23.79
CA ASP A 26 -10.81 5.83 -25.18
C ASP A 26 -10.32 7.28 -25.21
N SER A 27 -8.99 7.44 -25.24
CA SER A 27 -8.32 8.72 -25.08
C SER A 27 -8.16 9.44 -26.41
N ASP A 28 -8.08 8.69 -27.51
CA ASP A 28 -8.03 9.23 -28.87
C ASP A 28 -9.43 9.41 -29.51
N ALA A 29 -10.48 8.95 -28.82
CA ALA A 29 -11.88 9.05 -29.22
C ALA A 29 -12.17 8.35 -30.56
N ASP A 30 -11.40 7.30 -30.90
CA ASP A 30 -11.59 6.52 -32.12
C ASP A 30 -12.75 5.51 -32.02
N GLY A 31 -13.29 5.33 -30.81
CA GLY A 31 -14.41 4.44 -30.51
C GLY A 31 -14.01 2.99 -30.22
N PHE A 32 -12.71 2.69 -30.20
CA PHE A 32 -12.13 1.41 -29.83
C PHE A 32 -11.30 1.56 -28.56
N LEU A 33 -11.04 0.44 -27.88
CA LEU A 33 -10.15 0.41 -26.73
C LEU A 33 -8.91 -0.36 -27.11
N THR A 34 -7.79 0.33 -27.23
CA THR A 34 -6.50 -0.32 -27.44
C THR A 34 -6.01 -0.96 -26.14
N LYS A 35 -5.09 -1.93 -26.26
CA LYS A 35 -4.43 -2.55 -25.08
C LYS A 35 -3.73 -1.48 -24.22
N GLU A 36 -3.12 -0.50 -24.87
CA GLU A 36 -2.36 0.57 -24.23
C GLU A 36 -3.28 1.47 -23.41
N GLU A 37 -4.38 1.97 -23.99
CA GLU A 37 -5.37 2.79 -23.29
C GLU A 37 -6.01 2.06 -22.12
N LEU A 38 -6.37 0.79 -22.30
CA LEU A 38 -6.93 -0.01 -21.23
C LEU A 38 -5.92 -0.22 -20.09
N SER A 39 -4.66 -0.52 -20.42
CA SER A 39 -3.60 -0.70 -19.43
C SER A 39 -3.33 0.60 -18.66
N SER A 40 -3.21 1.73 -19.35
CA SER A 40 -3.00 3.03 -18.73
C SER A 40 -4.18 3.44 -17.84
N TRP A 41 -5.41 3.18 -18.29
CA TRP A 41 -6.59 3.46 -17.47
C TRP A 41 -6.65 2.58 -16.22
N ILE A 42 -6.34 1.28 -16.32
CA ILE A 42 -6.30 0.39 -15.17
C ILE A 42 -5.27 0.89 -14.15
N GLN A 43 -4.05 1.21 -14.59
CA GLN A 43 -3.00 1.74 -13.72
C GLN A 43 -3.41 3.06 -13.07
N GLN A 44 -3.98 3.99 -13.83
CA GLN A 44 -4.42 5.28 -13.31
C GLN A 44 -5.61 5.14 -12.34
N SER A 45 -6.56 4.25 -12.65
CA SER A 45 -7.70 3.98 -11.79
C SER A 45 -7.26 3.33 -10.49
N PHE A 46 -6.31 2.40 -10.53
CA PHE A 46 -5.76 1.76 -9.35
C PHE A 46 -5.04 2.78 -8.46
N LYS A 47 -4.13 3.57 -9.04
CA LYS A 47 -3.45 4.65 -8.32
C LYS A 47 -4.41 5.65 -7.70
N HIS A 48 -5.46 6.03 -8.43
CA HIS A 48 -6.49 6.93 -7.92
C HIS A 48 -7.25 6.31 -6.76
N TYR A 49 -7.66 5.05 -6.88
CA TYR A 49 -8.35 4.31 -5.84
C TYR A 49 -7.51 4.23 -4.57
N VAL A 50 -6.26 3.76 -4.67
CA VAL A 50 -5.28 3.70 -3.59
C VAL A 50 -5.12 5.06 -2.90
N THR A 51 -4.96 6.12 -3.69
CA THR A 51 -4.84 7.50 -3.14
C THR A 51 -6.11 7.93 -2.41
N GLN A 52 -7.30 7.55 -2.88
CA GLN A 52 -8.56 7.90 -2.22
C GLN A 52 -8.77 7.10 -0.93
N GLU A 53 -8.44 5.81 -0.93
CA GLU A 53 -8.51 4.97 0.28
C GLU A 53 -7.55 5.48 1.35
N ALA A 54 -6.28 5.69 1.00
CA ALA A 54 -5.30 6.25 1.92
C ALA A 54 -5.73 7.62 2.45
N LYS A 55 -6.38 8.48 1.64
CA LYS A 55 -6.95 9.75 2.10
C LYS A 55 -8.11 9.60 3.08
N GLN A 56 -8.96 8.58 2.89
CA GLN A 56 -10.04 8.30 3.83
C GLN A 56 -9.44 7.84 5.15
N HIS A 57 -8.52 6.87 5.10
CA HIS A 57 -7.84 6.36 6.27
C HIS A 57 -7.00 7.42 6.97
N PHE A 58 -6.37 8.34 6.22
CA PHE A 58 -5.57 9.44 6.77
C PHE A 58 -6.34 10.21 7.85
N SER A 59 -7.63 10.49 7.62
CA SER A 59 -8.47 11.19 8.61
C SER A 59 -8.79 10.37 9.87
N ASP A 60 -8.66 9.05 9.80
CA ASP A 60 -8.76 8.19 10.97
C ASP A 60 -7.46 8.18 11.78
N TYR A 61 -6.30 8.43 11.16
CA TYR A 61 -5.00 8.51 11.81
C TYR A 61 -4.70 9.88 12.41
N ASP A 62 -4.98 10.97 11.68
CA ASP A 62 -4.80 12.36 12.11
C ASP A 62 -5.82 12.70 13.22
N LYS A 63 -5.43 12.51 14.49
CA LYS A 63 -6.34 12.67 15.64
C LYS A 63 -6.40 14.11 16.11
N ASP A 64 -5.33 14.86 15.96
CA ASP A 64 -5.26 16.25 16.39
C ASP A 64 -5.69 17.26 15.30
N GLY A 65 -5.85 16.80 14.06
CA GLY A 65 -6.37 17.55 12.93
C GLY A 65 -5.38 18.55 12.35
N ASP A 66 -4.09 18.32 12.53
CA ASP A 66 -3.03 19.19 12.02
C ASP A 66 -2.72 18.96 10.53
N GLY A 67 -3.32 17.92 9.93
CA GLY A 67 -3.14 17.56 8.53
C GLY A 67 -1.85 16.77 8.26
N LEU A 68 -1.22 16.26 9.31
CA LEU A 68 -0.07 15.37 9.30
C LEU A 68 -0.41 14.12 10.11
N VAL A 69 0.32 13.02 9.88
CA VAL A 69 0.22 11.82 10.71
C VAL A 69 1.57 11.63 11.40
N SER A 70 1.58 11.82 12.70
CA SER A 70 2.77 11.56 13.51
C SER A 70 2.97 10.07 13.74
N TRP A 71 4.22 9.65 13.99
CA TRP A 71 4.53 8.26 14.35
C TRP A 71 3.72 7.78 15.57
N LYS A 72 3.42 8.69 16.50
CA LYS A 72 2.63 8.39 17.71
C LYS A 72 1.17 8.11 17.37
N GLU A 73 0.59 8.87 16.47
CA GLU A 73 -0.80 8.68 16.02
C GLU A 73 -0.96 7.39 15.24
N TYR A 74 -0.02 7.09 14.33
CA TYR A 74 0.02 5.81 13.63
C TYR A 74 0.00 4.64 14.63
N ASN A 75 0.92 4.67 15.60
CA ASN A 75 1.01 3.65 16.64
C ASN A 75 -0.27 3.51 17.47
N MET A 76 -0.83 4.64 17.88
CA MET A 76 -2.05 4.65 18.68
C MET A 76 -3.23 4.07 17.91
N GLN A 77 -3.33 4.34 16.60
CA GLN A 77 -4.42 3.81 15.77
C GLN A 77 -4.22 2.33 15.42
N MET A 78 -3.00 1.89 15.11
CA MET A 78 -2.72 0.49 14.73
C MET A 78 -2.67 -0.47 15.93
N TYR A 79 -2.09 -0.04 17.05
CA TYR A 79 -1.79 -0.92 18.18
C TYR A 79 -2.51 -0.55 19.48
N ASP A 80 -3.36 0.49 19.45
CA ASP A 80 -4.04 1.06 20.64
C ASP A 80 -3.06 1.51 21.74
N ARG A 81 -1.76 1.66 21.41
CA ARG A 81 -0.67 1.94 22.34
C ARG A 81 0.44 2.71 21.63
N VAL A 82 1.10 3.60 22.37
CA VAL A 82 2.34 4.22 21.91
C VAL A 82 3.48 3.25 22.17
N ILE A 83 4.15 2.83 21.09
CA ILE A 83 5.28 1.89 21.17
C ILE A 83 6.56 2.69 20.99
N ASP A 84 7.44 2.59 21.99
CA ASP A 84 8.79 3.16 21.95
C ASP A 84 9.75 2.04 22.36
N PHE A 85 10.14 1.22 21.37
CA PHE A 85 11.17 0.21 21.58
C PHE A 85 12.54 0.88 21.45
N ASP A 86 13.33 0.89 22.53
CA ASP A 86 14.73 1.28 22.43
C ASP A 86 15.50 0.21 21.64
N GLU A 87 16.36 0.66 20.71
CA GLU A 87 17.11 -0.19 19.77
C GLU A 87 18.05 -1.20 20.49
N ASN A 88 18.28 -1.05 21.79
CA ASN A 88 19.11 -1.94 22.60
C ASN A 88 18.32 -2.77 23.62
N THR A 89 16.99 -2.76 23.61
CA THR A 89 16.18 -3.54 24.55
C THR A 89 16.21 -5.02 24.20
N VAL A 90 17.03 -5.81 24.90
CA VAL A 90 17.03 -7.27 24.76
C VAL A 90 15.73 -7.81 25.36
N LEU A 91 14.89 -8.40 24.52
CA LEU A 91 13.63 -9.03 24.91
C LEU A 91 13.89 -10.53 25.02
N GLU A 92 13.52 -11.15 26.14
CA GLU A 92 13.75 -12.59 26.36
C GLU A 92 12.75 -13.46 25.60
N ASP A 93 11.63 -12.87 25.18
CA ASP A 93 10.54 -13.53 24.48
C ASP A 93 10.68 -13.38 22.95
N GLN A 94 10.57 -14.51 22.24
CA GLN A 94 10.74 -14.57 20.79
C GLN A 94 9.61 -13.85 20.03
N GLU A 95 8.40 -13.81 20.60
CA GLU A 95 7.26 -13.07 20.03
C GLU A 95 7.48 -11.56 20.19
N GLU A 96 7.99 -11.12 21.35
CA GLU A 96 8.37 -9.72 21.59
C GLU A 96 9.52 -9.25 20.67
N GLU A 97 10.54 -10.08 20.42
CA GLU A 97 11.61 -9.76 19.47
C GLU A 97 11.09 -9.65 18.03
N SER A 98 10.21 -10.57 17.61
CA SER A 98 9.60 -10.55 16.28
C SER A 98 8.74 -9.31 16.07
N PHE A 99 7.93 -8.95 17.08
CA PHE A 99 7.13 -7.73 17.07
C PHE A 99 8.01 -6.47 17.03
N ARG A 100 9.11 -6.45 17.79
CA ARG A 100 10.08 -5.36 17.76
C ARG A 100 10.74 -5.20 16.38
N GLN A 101 11.13 -6.29 15.72
CA GLN A 101 11.69 -6.26 14.37
C GLN A 101 10.68 -5.72 13.36
N LEU A 102 9.43 -6.18 13.41
CA LEU A 102 8.34 -5.67 12.58
C LEU A 102 8.17 -4.15 12.77
N HIS A 103 8.10 -3.72 14.03
CA HIS A 103 7.91 -2.31 14.37
C HIS A 103 9.06 -1.41 13.90
N LEU A 104 10.30 -1.89 14.01
CA LEU A 104 11.47 -1.18 13.49
C LEU A 104 11.47 -1.09 11.96
N LYS A 105 11.01 -2.14 11.27
CA LYS A 105 10.84 -2.11 9.80
C LYS A 105 9.80 -1.08 9.37
N GLU A 106 8.65 -1.06 10.04
CA GLU A 106 7.61 -0.04 9.78
C GLU A 106 8.14 1.37 10.05
N LYS A 107 8.87 1.58 11.14
CA LYS A 107 9.47 2.88 11.45
C LYS A 107 10.44 3.33 10.35
N LYS A 108 11.31 2.42 9.89
CA LYS A 108 12.22 2.71 8.77
C LYS A 108 11.45 3.07 7.49
N ARG A 109 10.35 2.37 7.21
CA ARG A 109 9.48 2.68 6.07
C ARG A 109 8.86 4.06 6.21
N PHE A 110 8.37 4.41 7.40
CA PHE A 110 7.80 5.73 7.70
C PHE A 110 8.85 6.84 7.49
N GLU A 111 10.05 6.67 8.03
CA GLU A 111 11.17 7.60 7.84
C GLU A 111 11.60 7.70 6.37
N LYS A 112 11.52 6.61 5.61
CA LYS A 112 11.86 6.59 4.18
C LYS A 112 10.78 7.25 3.31
N ALA A 113 9.52 7.13 3.69
CA ALA A 113 8.38 7.72 2.99
C ALA A 113 8.38 9.25 3.10
N ASN A 114 8.82 9.75 4.26
CA ASN A 114 9.03 11.17 4.55
C ASN A 114 10.12 11.77 3.65
N ARG A 115 9.76 12.83 2.90
CA ARG A 115 10.66 13.50 1.96
C ARG A 115 10.89 14.97 2.29
N ASP A 116 10.02 15.59 3.08
CA ASP A 116 10.11 17.00 3.42
C ASP A 116 10.88 17.27 4.73
N ASP A 117 11.42 16.23 5.36
CA ASP A 117 12.25 16.28 6.58
C ASP A 117 11.48 16.85 7.79
N VAL A 118 10.15 16.92 7.71
CA VAL A 118 9.29 17.20 8.88
C VAL A 118 8.99 15.88 9.58
N PRO A 119 8.94 15.79 10.92
CA PRO A 119 8.87 14.50 11.60
C PRO A 119 7.60 13.66 11.33
N ASP A 120 6.58 14.24 10.71
CA ASP A 120 5.24 13.70 10.55
C ASP A 120 4.89 13.61 9.05
N LEU A 121 4.09 12.62 8.64
CA LEU A 121 3.80 12.40 7.22
C LEU A 121 2.63 13.25 6.76
N ASN A 122 2.81 13.95 5.64
CA ASN A 122 1.68 14.52 4.92
C ASN A 122 0.92 13.41 4.14
N VAL A 123 -0.27 13.75 3.60
CA VAL A 123 -1.12 12.79 2.88
C VAL A 123 -0.41 12.07 1.72
N ASP A 124 0.47 12.74 0.97
CA ASP A 124 1.18 12.12 -0.16
C ASP A 124 2.25 11.13 0.33
N GLU A 125 2.91 11.46 1.42
CA GLU A 125 3.91 10.59 2.05
C GLU A 125 3.25 9.44 2.82
N PHE A 126 2.07 9.66 3.40
CA PHE A 126 1.28 8.60 4.02
C PHE A 126 0.81 7.57 2.99
N VAL A 127 0.40 8.02 1.79
CA VAL A 127 0.13 7.12 0.65
C VAL A 127 1.39 6.34 0.28
N ALA A 128 2.55 6.98 0.25
CA ALA A 128 3.82 6.31 -0.05
C ALA A 128 4.26 5.33 1.05
N PHE A 129 3.80 5.53 2.29
CA PHE A 129 4.04 4.62 3.41
C PHE A 129 3.11 3.39 3.36
N GLU A 130 1.81 3.57 3.10
CA GLU A 130 0.83 2.47 3.00
C GLU A 130 0.99 1.68 1.70
N HIS A 131 1.27 2.36 0.59
CA HIS A 131 1.39 1.78 -0.75
C HIS A 131 2.71 2.18 -1.42
N PRO A 132 3.85 1.75 -0.85
CA PRO A 132 5.18 2.09 -1.38
C PRO A 132 5.41 1.54 -2.79
N GLU A 133 4.67 0.51 -3.22
CA GLU A 133 4.72 -0.05 -4.57
C GLU A 133 4.19 0.90 -5.66
N GLU A 134 3.32 1.85 -5.29
CA GLU A 134 2.73 2.82 -6.23
C GLU A 134 3.61 4.06 -6.44
N VAL A 135 4.75 4.10 -5.72
CA VAL A 135 5.59 5.28 -5.57
C VAL A 135 7.04 4.98 -5.95
N GLU A 136 7.50 5.63 -7.02
CA GLU A 136 8.78 5.33 -7.68
C GLU A 136 10.01 5.43 -6.74
N TYR A 137 10.03 6.40 -5.81
CA TYR A 137 11.17 6.56 -4.89
C TYR A 137 11.17 5.54 -3.74
N MET A 138 10.03 4.90 -3.47
CA MET A 138 9.90 3.83 -2.49
C MET A 138 10.14 2.46 -3.11
N THR A 139 10.09 2.33 -4.45
CA THR A 139 10.26 1.06 -5.16
C THR A 139 11.56 0.35 -4.80
N ASP A 140 12.68 1.07 -4.70
CA ASP A 140 13.98 0.49 -4.30
C ASP A 140 13.93 -0.10 -2.88
N PHE A 141 13.24 0.59 -1.96
CA PHE A 141 13.02 0.10 -0.60
C PHE A 141 12.15 -1.15 -0.57
N VAL A 142 11.06 -1.19 -1.34
CA VAL A 142 10.17 -2.35 -1.45
C VAL A 142 10.90 -3.56 -2.04
N ILE A 143 11.73 -3.34 -3.06
CA ILE A 143 12.53 -4.41 -3.66
C ILE A 143 13.52 -4.96 -2.63
N GLN A 144 14.22 -4.09 -1.90
CA GLN A 144 15.15 -4.52 -0.87
C GLN A 144 14.44 -5.29 0.25
N GLU A 145 13.29 -4.80 0.72
CA GLU A 145 12.50 -5.46 1.76
C GLU A 145 12.03 -6.86 1.29
N ALA A 146 11.52 -6.96 0.06
CA ALA A 146 11.09 -8.22 -0.52
C ALA A 146 12.25 -9.22 -0.66
N LEU A 147 13.45 -8.74 -1.04
CA LEU A 147 14.67 -9.55 -1.07
C LEU A 147 15.04 -10.02 0.34
N GLU A 148 15.12 -9.13 1.32
CA GLU A 148 15.45 -9.51 2.71
C GLU A 148 14.47 -10.53 3.31
N GLU A 149 13.22 -10.55 2.85
CA GLU A 149 12.22 -11.52 3.27
C GLU A 149 12.34 -12.87 2.55
N HIS A 150 12.56 -12.86 1.24
CA HIS A 150 12.44 -14.05 0.40
C HIS A 150 13.79 -14.64 -0.05
N ASP A 151 14.81 -13.82 -0.30
CA ASP A 151 16.17 -14.23 -0.69
C ASP A 151 16.86 -14.94 0.49
N LYS A 152 16.76 -16.27 0.52
CA LYS A 152 17.31 -17.10 1.60
C LYS A 152 18.75 -17.49 1.33
N ASP A 153 19.16 -17.54 0.07
CA ASP A 153 20.51 -17.93 -0.32
C ASP A 153 21.47 -16.74 -0.52
N GLY A 154 20.94 -15.52 -0.49
CA GLY A 154 21.67 -14.25 -0.54
C GLY A 154 22.25 -13.95 -1.91
N ASP A 155 21.68 -14.52 -2.97
CA ASP A 155 22.17 -14.35 -4.34
C ASP A 155 21.69 -13.03 -5.00
N GLY A 156 20.81 -12.29 -4.33
CA GLY A 156 20.24 -11.03 -4.78
C GLY A 156 19.06 -11.19 -5.74
N PHE A 157 18.55 -12.40 -5.90
CA PHE A 157 17.36 -12.72 -6.69
C PHE A 157 16.34 -13.45 -5.81
N VAL A 158 15.06 -13.37 -6.20
CA VAL A 158 14.02 -14.23 -5.61
C VAL A 158 13.73 -15.34 -6.60
N SER A 159 14.20 -16.54 -6.31
CA SER A 159 13.89 -17.73 -7.09
C SER A 159 12.41 -18.11 -6.94
N LEU A 160 11.88 -18.94 -7.86
CA LEU A 160 10.49 -19.42 -7.75
C LEU A 160 10.24 -20.20 -6.44
N GLU A 161 11.25 -20.91 -5.92
CA GLU A 161 11.12 -21.63 -4.66
C GLU A 161 11.08 -20.69 -3.46
N GLU A 162 11.84 -19.59 -3.50
CA GLU A 162 11.80 -18.54 -2.48
C GLU A 162 10.51 -17.73 -2.53
N PHE A 163 10.04 -17.39 -3.73
CA PHE A 163 8.75 -16.70 -3.94
C PHE A 163 7.55 -17.54 -3.47
N LEU A 164 7.59 -18.85 -3.69
CA LEU A 164 6.56 -19.77 -3.21
C LEU A 164 6.73 -20.13 -1.74
N GLY A 165 7.90 -19.87 -1.15
CA GLY A 165 8.21 -20.12 0.26
C GLY A 165 7.66 -21.46 0.78
N ASP A 166 6.98 -21.39 1.94
CA ASP A 166 6.34 -22.52 2.63
C ASP A 166 4.87 -22.75 2.20
N TYR A 167 4.43 -22.30 1.01
CA TYR A 167 3.10 -22.69 0.46
C TYR A 167 2.95 -24.22 0.27
N ARG A 168 4.05 -24.98 0.44
CA ARG A 168 4.04 -26.45 0.50
C ARG A 168 3.70 -27.02 1.89
N ARG A 169 3.58 -26.20 2.94
CA ARG A 169 3.28 -26.61 4.32
C ARG A 169 1.87 -26.31 4.82
N ASP A 170 1.00 -25.77 3.98
CA ASP A 170 -0.43 -25.70 4.29
C ASP A 170 -1.22 -26.75 3.49
N PRO A 171 -1.28 -28.01 3.95
CA PRO A 171 -2.42 -28.86 3.68
C PRO A 171 -3.43 -28.65 4.80
N SER A 172 -4.55 -27.98 4.48
CA SER A 172 -5.91 -28.17 5.03
C SER A 172 -6.12 -28.43 6.53
#